data_AF-A0A1G1TE64-F1
#
_entry.id   AF-A0A1G1TE64-F1
#
_cell.length_a   1.000
_cell.length_b   1.000
_cell.length_c   1.000
_cell.angle_alpha   90.00
_cell.angle_beta   90.00
_cell.angle_gamma   90.00
#
_symmetry.space_group_name_H-M   'P 1'
#
loop_
_entity.id
_entity.type
_entity.pdbx_description
1 polymer ?
#
loop_
_entity_poly.entity_id
_entity_poly.type
_entity_poly.pdbx_seq_one_letter_code
_entity_poly.pdbx_strand_id
1 'polypeptide(L)'
;MPYFFLLPAFVAGLLLLLAAGVLLRFTRGRAAAPYVFGAAAGAALGFAVANALLLPLLRGVSLLPAGQNAQTFKALLLAVVVFVGPFVASALGTVVGAAAGLVAAWRIARRPGP
;
A
#
# COMPACT_ATOMS: atom_id res chain seq x y z
N MET A 1 -9.20 1.53 -15.17
CA MET A 1 -10.44 1.89 -14.44
C MET A 1 -10.35 1.68 -12.92
N PRO A 2 -9.75 0.61 -12.35
CA PRO A 2 -9.66 0.41 -10.89
C PRO A 2 -9.03 1.58 -10.12
N TYR A 3 -7.97 2.16 -10.66
CA TYR A 3 -7.27 3.30 -10.06
C TYR A 3 -8.09 4.58 -9.93
N PHE A 4 -9.16 4.74 -10.72
CA PHE A 4 -10.01 5.92 -10.66
C PHE A 4 -10.77 6.02 -9.32
N PHE A 5 -11.10 4.87 -8.71
CA PHE A 5 -11.74 4.83 -7.38
C PHE A 5 -10.71 4.65 -6.27
N LEU A 6 -9.68 3.86 -6.54
CA LEU A 6 -8.74 3.42 -5.53
C LEU A 6 -7.75 4.54 -5.14
N LEU A 7 -7.25 5.31 -6.12
CA LEU A 7 -6.29 6.38 -5.85
C LEU A 7 -6.90 7.54 -5.06
N PRO A 8 -8.10 8.08 -5.39
CA PRO A 8 -8.70 9.13 -4.58
C PRO A 8 -9.04 8.69 -3.16
N ALA A 9 -9.56 7.46 -2.99
CA ALA A 9 -9.86 6.90 -1.66
C ALA A 9 -8.58 6.77 -0.81
N PHE A 10 -7.50 6.28 -1.41
CA PHE A 10 -6.20 6.16 -0.76
C PHE A 10 -5.62 7.54 -0.37
N VAL A 11 -5.65 8.50 -1.29
CA VAL A 11 -5.19 9.87 -1.04
C VAL A 11 -6.00 10.54 0.07
N ALA A 12 -7.33 10.40 0.06
CA ALA A 12 -8.18 10.91 1.12
C ALA A 12 -7.82 10.30 2.48
N GLY A 13 -7.62 8.98 2.54
CA GLY A 13 -7.18 8.28 3.75
C GLY A 13 -5.81 8.75 4.25
N LEU A 14 -4.86 8.96 3.34
CA LEU A 14 -3.53 9.53 3.66
C LEU A 14 -3.63 10.95 4.21
N LEU A 15 -4.43 11.81 3.59
CA LEU A 15 -4.64 13.18 4.06
C LEU A 15 -5.28 13.21 5.44
N LEU A 16 -6.24 12.33 5.71
CA LEU A 16 -6.85 12.18 7.04
C LEU A 16 -5.83 11.72 8.09
N LEU A 17 -4.99 10.74 7.75
CA LEU A 17 -3.89 10.28 8.63
C LEU A 17 -2.89 11.40 8.93
N LEU A 18 -2.50 12.17 7.91
CA LEU A 18 -1.59 13.30 8.07
C LEU A 18 -2.23 14.42 8.91
N ALA A 19 -3.49 14.75 8.65
CA ALA A 19 -4.24 15.72 9.44
C ALA A 19 -4.35 15.28 10.90
N ALA A 20 -4.64 14.00 11.16
CA ALA A 20 -4.65 13.42 12.51
C ALA A 20 -3.27 13.52 13.17
N GLY A 21 -2.19 13.22 12.43
CA GLY A 21 -0.82 13.38 12.91
C GLY A 21 -0.48 14.81 13.29
N VAL A 22 -0.96 15.79 12.51
CA VAL A 22 -0.81 17.23 12.81
C VAL A 22 -1.62 17.62 14.03
N LEU A 23 -2.91 17.24 14.11
CA LEU A 23 -3.77 17.49 15.27
C LEU A 23 -3.18 16.91 16.56
N LEU A 24 -2.61 15.70 16.50
CA LEU A 24 -2.00 15.06 17.66
C LEU A 24 -0.86 15.89 18.25
N ARG A 25 -0.15 16.71 17.44
CA ARG A 25 0.90 17.61 17.95
C ARG A 25 0.37 18.69 18.89
N PHE A 26 -0.90 19.06 18.76
CA PHE A 26 -1.56 20.11 19.56
C PHE A 26 -2.41 19.56 20.70
N THR A 27 -2.49 18.24 20.86
CA THR A 27 -3.26 17.58 21.92
C THR A 27 -2.35 16.85 22.90
N ARG A 28 -2.95 16.27 23.95
CA ARG A 28 -2.25 15.38 24.90
C ARG A 28 -1.62 14.15 24.22
N GLY A 29 -1.99 13.84 22.98
CA GLY A 29 -1.46 12.75 22.17
C GLY A 29 -0.17 13.06 21.40
N ARG A 30 0.57 14.12 21.71
CA ARG A 30 1.78 14.54 20.98
C ARG A 30 2.83 13.44 20.82
N ALA A 31 2.95 12.54 21.80
CA ALA A 31 3.85 11.38 21.72
C ALA A 31 3.44 10.37 20.63
N ALA A 32 2.16 10.31 20.24
CA ALA A 32 1.65 9.43 19.20
C ALA A 32 1.86 10.00 17.78
N ALA A 33 2.03 11.32 17.63
CA ALA A 33 2.22 11.98 16.35
C ALA A 33 3.30 11.35 15.44
N PRO A 34 4.54 11.07 15.90
CA PRO A 34 5.57 10.45 15.04
C PRO A 34 5.18 9.06 14.55
N TYR A 35 4.39 8.30 15.31
CA TYR A 35 3.89 6.99 14.90
C TYR A 35 2.87 7.13 13.77
N VAL A 36 1.97 8.11 13.86
CA VAL A 36 0.98 8.40 12.81
C VAL A 36 1.65 8.87 11.52
N PHE A 37 2.68 9.72 11.60
CA PHE A 37 3.47 10.11 10.43
C PHE A 37 4.26 8.93 9.85
N GLY A 38 4.83 8.09 10.71
CA GLY A 38 5.50 6.84 10.29
C GLY A 38 4.54 5.91 9.56
N ALA A 39 3.34 5.72 10.10
CA ALA A 39 2.27 4.93 9.47
C ALA A 39 1.88 5.49 8.10
N ALA A 40 1.70 6.81 7.98
CA ALA A 40 1.34 7.46 6.72
C ALA A 40 2.45 7.31 5.66
N ALA A 41 3.72 7.56 6.03
CA ALA A 41 4.86 7.39 5.13
C ALA A 41 5.02 5.93 4.69
N GLY A 42 4.87 5.00 5.64
CA GLY A 42 4.89 3.57 5.37
C GLY A 42 3.75 3.12 4.46
N ALA A 43 2.53 3.62 4.69
CA ALA A 43 1.36 3.35 3.85
C ALA A 43 1.57 3.82 2.40
N ALA A 44 2.11 5.04 2.21
CA ALA A 44 2.43 5.59 0.89
C ALA A 44 3.43 4.70 0.14
N LEU A 45 4.53 4.32 0.80
CA LEU A 45 5.55 3.45 0.21
C LEU A 45 5.01 2.05 -0.08
N GLY A 46 4.29 1.46 0.87
CA GLY A 46 3.72 0.12 0.74
C GLY A 46 2.68 0.04 -0.39
N PHE A 47 1.84 1.06 -0.53
CA PHE A 47 0.93 1.21 -1.67
C PHE A 47 1.69 1.25 -3.00
N ALA A 48 2.72 2.09 -3.11
CA ALA A 48 3.49 2.24 -4.33
C ALA A 48 4.21 0.93 -4.71
N VAL A 49 4.89 0.30 -3.75
CA VAL A 49 5.63 -0.95 -3.97
C VAL A 49 4.68 -2.10 -4.34
N ALA A 50 3.58 -2.28 -3.62
CA ALA A 50 2.66 -3.39 -3.91
C ALA A 50 2.02 -3.25 -5.30
N ASN A 51 1.70 -2.03 -5.73
CA ASN A 51 1.20 -1.78 -7.07
C ASN A 51 2.29 -1.93 -8.15
N ALA A 52 3.54 -1.54 -7.85
CA ALA A 52 4.67 -1.79 -8.75
C ALA A 52 4.91 -3.29 -8.96
N LEU A 53 4.67 -4.13 -7.95
CA LEU A 53 4.79 -5.58 -8.05
C LEU A 53 3.72 -6.25 -8.92
N LEU A 54 2.63 -5.56 -9.29
CA LEU A 54 1.66 -6.09 -10.25
C LEU A 54 2.24 -6.17 -11.67
N LEU A 55 3.18 -5.30 -12.03
CA LEU A 55 3.84 -5.32 -13.35
C LEU A 55 4.61 -6.62 -13.63
N PRO A 56 5.55 -7.08 -12.78
CA PRO A 56 6.21 -8.35 -12.99
C PRO A 56 5.23 -9.53 -12.91
N LEU A 57 4.18 -9.44 -12.08
CA LEU A 57 3.13 -10.47 -12.02
C LEU A 57 2.39 -10.59 -13.37
N LEU A 58 1.95 -9.47 -13.96
CA LEU A 58 1.33 -9.41 -15.27
C LEU A 58 2.25 -9.95 -16.37
N ARG A 59 3.54 -9.60 -16.32
CA ARG A 59 4.54 -10.13 -17.25
C ARG A 59 4.70 -11.65 -17.08
N GLY A 60 4.77 -12.16 -15.86
CA GLY A 60 4.82 -13.59 -15.58
C GLY A 60 3.62 -14.34 -16.16
N VAL A 61 2.41 -13.84 -15.91
CA VAL A 61 1.18 -14.40 -16.47
C VAL A 61 1.20 -14.38 -18.00
N SER A 62 1.72 -13.31 -18.61
CA SER A 62 1.83 -13.20 -20.08
C SER A 62 2.81 -14.20 -20.71
N LEU A 63 3.77 -14.71 -19.94
CA LEU A 63 4.79 -15.68 -20.39
C LEU A 63 4.38 -17.14 -20.20
N LEU A 64 3.26 -17.42 -19.50
CA LEU A 64 2.78 -18.79 -19.34
C LEU A 64 2.47 -19.42 -20.71
N PRO A 65 3.00 -20.63 -21.00
CA PRO A 65 2.70 -21.34 -22.23
C PRO A 65 1.21 -21.71 -22.23
N ALA A 66 0.52 -21.35 -23.30
CA ALA A 66 -0.90 -21.62 -23.46
C ALA A 66 -1.12 -22.55 -24.66
N GLY A 67 -1.45 -23.82 -24.39
CA GLY A 67 -2.18 -24.63 -25.37
C GLY A 67 -3.59 -24.07 -25.61
N GLN A 68 -4.33 -24.60 -26.59
CA GLN A 68 -5.65 -24.06 -26.99
C GLN A 68 -6.65 -23.91 -25.82
N ASN A 69 -6.66 -24.84 -24.85
CA ASN A 69 -7.51 -24.73 -23.64
C ASN A 69 -6.95 -23.80 -22.54
N ALA A 70 -5.66 -23.48 -22.59
CA ALA A 70 -5.00 -22.63 -21.61
C ALA A 70 -5.05 -21.14 -21.97
N GLN A 71 -5.47 -20.79 -23.19
CA GLN A 71 -5.59 -19.40 -23.64
C GLN A 71 -6.73 -18.67 -22.90
N THR A 72 -7.87 -19.34 -22.73
CA THR A 72 -9.02 -18.83 -21.96
C THR A 72 -8.67 -18.67 -20.48
N PHE A 73 -7.98 -19.66 -19.91
CA PHE A 73 -7.51 -19.60 -18.53
C PHE A 73 -6.52 -18.44 -18.31
N LYS A 74 -5.57 -18.25 -19.22
CA LYS A 74 -4.62 -17.14 -19.20
C LYS A 74 -5.31 -15.77 -19.31
N ALA A 75 -6.32 -15.65 -20.19
CA ALA A 75 -7.11 -14.43 -20.32
C ALA A 75 -7.90 -14.11 -19.03
N LEU A 76 -8.51 -15.13 -18.41
CA LEU A 76 -9.18 -14.99 -17.11
C LEU A 76 -8.20 -14.56 -16.01
N LEU A 77 -7.02 -15.19 -15.95
CA LEU A 77 -6.00 -14.83 -14.97
C LEU A 77 -5.53 -13.39 -15.14
N LEU A 78 -5.28 -12.95 -16.38
CA LEU A 78 -4.94 -11.57 -16.69
C LEU A 78 -6.05 -10.61 -16.29
N ALA A 79 -7.32 -10.93 -16.58
CA ALA A 79 -8.45 -10.12 -16.17
C ALA A 79 -8.50 -10.00 -14.63
N VAL A 80 -8.33 -11.10 -13.89
CA VAL A 80 -8.28 -11.06 -12.42
C VAL A 80 -7.14 -10.17 -11.92
N VAL A 81 -5.93 -10.31 -12.46
CA VAL A 81 -4.78 -9.49 -12.04
C VAL A 81 -4.98 -8.01 -12.38
N VAL A 82 -5.62 -7.68 -13.50
CA VAL A 82 -5.87 -6.29 -13.90
C VAL A 82 -7.01 -5.65 -13.11
N PHE A 83 -8.10 -6.39 -12.84
CA PHE A 83 -9.29 -5.84 -12.20
C PHE A 83 -9.27 -5.96 -10.69
N VAL A 84 -8.86 -7.11 -10.14
CA VAL A 84 -8.87 -7.41 -8.70
C VAL A 84 -7.50 -7.14 -8.08
N GLY A 85 -6.42 -7.43 -8.82
CA GLY A 85 -5.04 -7.26 -8.35
C GLY A 85 -4.75 -5.90 -7.72
N PRO A 86 -5.12 -4.76 -8.34
CA PRO A 86 -4.90 -3.43 -7.75
C PRO A 86 -5.56 -3.24 -6.40
N PHE A 87 -6.78 -3.76 -6.19
CA PHE A 87 -7.48 -3.64 -4.91
C PHE A 87 -6.77 -4.42 -3.81
N VAL A 88 -6.45 -5.68 -4.08
CA VAL A 88 -5.79 -6.57 -3.12
C VAL A 88 -4.37 -6.09 -2.81
N ALA A 89 -3.58 -5.80 -3.85
CA ALA A 89 -2.22 -5.32 -3.69
C ALA A 89 -2.17 -3.99 -2.94
N SER A 90 -3.05 -3.04 -3.26
CA SER A 90 -3.10 -1.75 -2.57
C SER A 90 -3.51 -1.90 -1.11
N ALA A 91 -4.52 -2.71 -0.81
CA ALA A 91 -4.96 -2.92 0.56
C ALA A 91 -3.85 -3.56 1.41
N LEU A 92 -3.26 -4.66 0.92
CA LEU A 92 -2.17 -5.35 1.61
C LEU A 92 -0.92 -4.47 1.73
N GLY A 93 -0.53 -3.82 0.63
CA GLY A 93 0.62 -2.92 0.59
C GLY A 93 0.47 -1.77 1.57
N THR A 94 -0.72 -1.15 1.63
CA THR A 94 -1.02 -0.07 2.57
C THR A 94 -0.93 -0.54 4.02
N VAL A 95 -1.55 -1.69 4.35
CA VAL A 95 -1.56 -2.23 5.73
C VAL A 95 -0.15 -2.63 6.18
N VAL A 96 0.56 -3.41 5.36
CA VAL A 96 1.92 -3.85 5.65
C VAL A 96 2.87 -2.66 5.73
N GLY A 97 2.75 -1.72 4.79
CA GLY A 97 3.52 -0.48 4.78
C GLY A 97 3.29 0.36 6.02
N ALA A 98 2.03 0.57 6.42
CA ALA A 98 1.68 1.31 7.64
C ALA A 98 2.25 0.64 8.89
N ALA A 99 2.14 -0.69 9.00
CA ALA A 99 2.70 -1.45 10.12
C ALA A 99 4.24 -1.33 10.16
N ALA A 100 4.92 -1.45 9.02
CA ALA A 100 6.37 -1.26 8.93
C ALA A 100 6.77 0.17 9.32
N GLY A 101 6.02 1.18 8.88
CA GLY A 101 6.22 2.58 9.23
C GLY A 101 6.04 2.87 10.72
N LEU A 102 5.02 2.25 11.35
CA LEU A 102 4.82 2.30 12.81
C LEU A 102 6.01 1.69 13.56
N VAL A 103 6.46 0.50 13.14
CA VAL A 103 7.61 -0.18 13.75
C VAL A 103 8.89 0.64 13.57
N ALA A 104 9.10 1.25 12.41
CA ALA A 104 10.24 2.12 12.16
C ALA A 104 10.22 3.36 13.09
N ALA A 105 9.08 4.03 13.21
CA ALA A 105 8.90 5.16 14.12
C ALA A 105 9.15 4.76 15.59
N TRP A 106 8.64 3.60 16.01
CA TRP A 106 8.90 3.04 17.34
C TRP A 106 10.38 2.76 17.59
N ARG A 107 11.08 2.17 16.62
CA ARG A 107 12.52 1.91 16.72
C ARG A 107 13.31 3.20 16.83
N ILE A 108 12.95 4.24 16.07
CA ILE A 108 13.62 5.55 16.13
C ILE A 108 13.40 6.20 17.49
N ALA A 109 12.17 6.18 18.01
CA ALA A 109 11.85 6.74 19.33
C ALA A 109 12.55 6.04 20.49
N ARG A 110 12.95 4.77 20.32
CA ARG A 110 13.67 3.97 21.32
C ARG A 110 15.20 4.03 21.21
N ARG A 111 15.76 4.66 20.18
CA ARG A 111 17.21 4.85 20.13
C ARG A 111 17.59 5.87 21.19
N PRO A 112 18.45 5.52 22.17
CA PRO A 112 19.01 6.53 23.06
C PRO A 112 19.70 7.58 22.19
N GLY A 113 19.38 8.85 22.41
CA GLY A 113 20.10 9.95 21.77
C GLY A 113 21.59 9.88 22.12
N PRO A 114 22.47 10.49 21.29
CA PRO A 114 23.90 10.58 21.59
C PRO A 114 24.16 11.26 22.94
#